data_AF-A0A1Y5ND24-F1
#
_entry.id   AF-A0A1Y5ND24-F1
#
_cell.length_a   1.000
_cell.length_b   1.000
_cell.length_c   1.000
_cell.angle_alpha   90.00
_cell.angle_beta   90.00
_cell.angle_gamma   90.00
#
_symmetry.space_group_name_H-M   'P 1'
#
loop_
_entity.id
_entity.type
_entity.pdbx_description
1 polymer ?
#
loop_
_entity_poly.entity_id
_entity_poly.type
_entity_poly.pdbx_seq_one_letter_code
_entity_poly.pdbx_strand_id
1 'polypeptide(L)'
;YVVGANTNESTETKEKSKGFFSKKESHLMAINQKVISSNLNAGDISLKAGGNLALVSSNLNANNINLNADENVIVDANHNVEASQSFTKSSRFSLKPTSLYESNLHLLEKGDKRAVASNLNANENININASNISLKGANLNSQKDINLNANSIEITNSNDESYRNEVSKKSKIGLISIGEHLKNIKDDLKRKLNVIKETKARTKETSLKIPVAKASLDQKSSKENWVNANSSNLNANGDINLNAKDDINIVGSNLNANEAINLTSQNSNIKHSTNLYAKDTSSKEATGTLSITAQNEYAQIVPAALALKEAIAQLKRVKKEYDNYKKEKSKLEASLSDIKQRYRNKEVGIDYSDIEEVSEILEEYRD
;
A
#
# COMPACT_ATOMS: atom_id res chain seq x y z
N TYR A 1 36.36 -5.57 -18.44
CA TYR A 1 35.14 -5.64 -17.61
C TYR A 1 34.93 -7.07 -17.16
N VAL A 2 34.76 -7.30 -15.86
CA VAL A 2 34.21 -8.55 -15.31
C VAL A 2 32.95 -8.14 -14.56
N VAL A 3 31.79 -8.51 -15.06
CA VAL A 3 30.52 -7.95 -14.60
C VAL A 3 29.51 -9.08 -14.46
N GLY A 4 28.77 -9.11 -13.36
CA GLY A 4 27.66 -10.03 -13.19
C GLY A 4 26.54 -9.79 -14.22
N ALA A 5 25.83 -10.85 -14.62
CA ALA A 5 24.62 -10.74 -15.42
C ALA A 5 23.40 -10.50 -14.53
N ASN A 6 22.26 -10.09 -15.09
CA ASN A 6 20.99 -10.01 -14.36
C ASN A 6 19.98 -10.98 -14.95
N THR A 7 19.25 -11.71 -14.11
CA THR A 7 18.00 -12.35 -14.51
C THR A 7 16.85 -11.41 -14.23
N ASN A 8 15.80 -11.48 -15.06
CA ASN A 8 14.62 -10.66 -14.92
C ASN A 8 13.39 -11.55 -14.98
N GLU A 9 12.59 -11.52 -13.93
CA GLU A 9 11.30 -12.17 -13.87
C GLU A 9 10.22 -11.12 -13.63
N SER A 10 9.10 -11.25 -14.34
CA SER A 10 7.94 -10.41 -14.16
C SER A 10 6.69 -11.26 -14.11
N THR A 11 5.81 -10.99 -13.15
CA THR A 11 4.52 -11.65 -13.02
C THR A 11 3.41 -10.61 -13.01
N GLU A 12 2.29 -10.98 -13.62
CA GLU A 12 1.10 -10.14 -13.67
C GLU A 12 -0.14 -11.02 -13.50
N THR A 13 -0.93 -10.73 -12.48
CA THR A 13 -2.20 -11.40 -12.22
C THR A 13 -3.32 -10.38 -12.17
N LYS A 14 -4.42 -10.69 -12.87
CA LYS A 14 -5.66 -9.91 -12.87
C LYS A 14 -6.81 -10.82 -12.54
N GLU A 15 -7.59 -10.45 -11.54
CA GLU A 15 -8.78 -11.18 -11.11
C GLU A 15 -9.98 -10.25 -11.06
N LYS A 16 -11.11 -10.73 -11.56
CA LYS A 16 -12.40 -10.05 -11.48
C LYS A 16 -13.43 -11.03 -11.00
N SER A 17 -14.21 -10.66 -10.00
CA SER A 17 -15.35 -11.44 -9.52
C SER A 17 -16.58 -10.56 -9.34
N LYS A 18 -17.74 -11.15 -9.64
CA LYS A 18 -19.06 -10.54 -9.48
C LYS A 18 -19.94 -11.54 -8.75
N GLY A 19 -20.54 -11.11 -7.64
CA GLY A 19 -21.62 -11.80 -6.96
C GLY A 19 -22.93 -11.03 -7.12
N PHE A 20 -24.03 -11.61 -6.61
CA PHE A 20 -25.38 -11.05 -6.74
C PHE A 20 -25.51 -9.59 -6.25
N PHE A 21 -24.75 -9.20 -5.22
CA PHE A 21 -24.70 -7.83 -4.69
C PHE A 21 -23.28 -7.25 -4.54
N SER A 22 -22.26 -7.88 -5.11
CA SER A 22 -20.87 -7.49 -4.90
C SER A 22 -20.02 -7.56 -6.16
N LYS A 23 -19.00 -6.71 -6.24
CA LYS A 23 -17.99 -6.72 -7.30
C LYS A 23 -16.61 -6.55 -6.69
N LYS A 24 -15.63 -7.31 -7.16
CA LYS A 24 -14.23 -7.18 -6.78
C LYS A 24 -13.34 -7.25 -8.03
N GLU A 25 -12.33 -6.41 -8.05
CA GLU A 25 -11.24 -6.40 -9.01
C GLU A 25 -9.94 -6.37 -8.21
N SER A 26 -9.03 -7.29 -8.53
CA SER A 26 -7.69 -7.33 -7.97
C SER A 26 -6.66 -7.41 -9.08
N HIS A 27 -5.54 -6.74 -8.85
CA HIS A 27 -4.41 -6.72 -9.74
C HIS A 27 -3.14 -6.84 -8.91
N LEU A 28 -2.25 -7.72 -9.33
CA LEU A 28 -0.94 -7.91 -8.74
C LEU A 28 0.09 -7.89 -9.85
N MET A 29 1.10 -7.06 -9.70
CA MET A 29 2.30 -7.04 -10.51
C MET A 29 3.49 -7.25 -9.61
N ALA A 30 4.47 -8.03 -10.04
CA ALA A 30 5.76 -8.10 -9.39
C ALA A 30 6.87 -8.24 -10.42
N ILE A 31 7.98 -7.58 -10.17
CA ILE A 31 9.25 -7.76 -10.87
C ILE A 31 10.30 -8.23 -9.86
N ASN A 32 11.16 -9.12 -10.31
CA ASN A 32 12.32 -9.57 -9.56
C ASN A 32 13.51 -9.61 -10.52
N GLN A 33 14.53 -8.81 -10.23
CA GLN A 33 15.81 -8.83 -10.92
C GLN A 33 16.87 -9.32 -9.95
N LYS A 34 17.58 -10.37 -10.33
CA LYS A 34 18.68 -10.91 -9.53
C LYS A 34 19.99 -10.80 -10.28
N VAL A 35 20.98 -10.25 -9.59
CA VAL A 35 22.36 -10.23 -10.02
C VAL A 35 22.92 -11.64 -9.89
N ILE A 36 23.49 -12.14 -10.97
CA ILE A 36 24.33 -13.32 -11.02
C ILE A 36 25.77 -12.84 -11.11
N SER A 37 26.50 -12.97 -10.01
CA SER A 37 27.91 -12.58 -9.95
C SER A 37 28.77 -13.33 -10.97
N SER A 38 29.71 -12.62 -11.58
CA SER A 38 30.79 -13.25 -12.35
C SER A 38 31.78 -13.90 -11.38
N ASN A 39 32.22 -15.12 -11.65
CA ASN A 39 33.13 -15.86 -10.78
C ASN A 39 34.43 -16.19 -11.54
N LEU A 40 35.58 -15.81 -10.98
CA LEU A 40 36.90 -16.11 -11.53
C LEU A 40 37.75 -16.76 -10.44
N ASN A 41 38.13 -18.02 -10.66
CA ASN A 41 38.96 -18.81 -9.73
C ASN A 41 40.23 -19.22 -10.47
N ALA A 42 41.40 -18.87 -9.93
CA ALA A 42 42.69 -19.23 -10.53
C ALA A 42 43.79 -19.32 -9.47
N GLY A 43 44.97 -19.82 -9.86
CA GLY A 43 46.16 -19.77 -8.99
C GLY A 43 46.54 -18.32 -8.66
N ASP A 44 46.74 -17.49 -9.68
CA ASP A 44 46.83 -16.04 -9.55
C ASP A 44 45.88 -15.39 -10.57
N ILE A 45 45.34 -14.21 -10.25
CA ILE A 45 44.55 -13.40 -11.17
C ILE A 45 45.32 -12.11 -11.44
N SER A 46 45.63 -11.84 -12.71
CA SER A 46 46.15 -10.55 -13.15
C SER A 46 45.29 -9.99 -14.27
N LEU A 47 44.67 -8.84 -14.03
CA LEU A 47 43.86 -8.11 -14.99
C LEU A 47 44.55 -6.79 -15.32
N LYS A 48 44.75 -6.52 -16.62
CA LYS A 48 45.41 -5.31 -17.12
C LYS A 48 44.52 -4.63 -18.16
N ALA A 49 44.37 -3.32 -18.05
CA ALA A 49 43.63 -2.51 -19.03
C ALA A 49 44.40 -1.23 -19.36
N GLY A 50 44.55 -0.90 -20.65
CA GLY A 50 45.13 0.39 -21.07
C GLY A 50 44.21 1.61 -20.86
N GLY A 51 43.15 1.45 -20.07
CA GLY A 51 42.09 2.42 -19.83
C GLY A 51 41.42 2.08 -18.51
N ASN A 52 40.12 1.78 -18.54
CA ASN A 52 39.36 1.42 -17.34
C ASN A 52 39.25 -0.09 -17.11
N LEU A 53 39.42 -0.52 -15.86
CA LEU A 53 39.16 -1.88 -15.40
C LEU A 53 38.02 -1.87 -14.38
N ALA A 54 36.85 -2.37 -14.77
CA ALA A 54 35.71 -2.48 -13.86
C ALA A 54 35.39 -3.94 -13.50
N LEU A 55 35.20 -4.16 -12.20
CA LEU A 55 34.67 -5.36 -11.58
C LEU A 55 33.34 -5.00 -10.90
N VAL A 56 32.23 -5.57 -11.37
CA VAL A 56 30.90 -5.25 -10.83
C VAL A 56 30.20 -6.54 -10.40
N SER A 57 29.81 -6.60 -9.13
CA SER A 57 29.33 -7.82 -8.45
C SER A 57 30.13 -9.07 -8.82
N SER A 58 31.45 -8.97 -8.81
CA SER A 58 32.34 -10.07 -9.22
C SER A 58 33.00 -10.74 -8.03
N ASN A 59 33.17 -12.06 -8.12
CA ASN A 59 33.88 -12.88 -7.15
C ASN A 59 35.19 -13.35 -7.77
N LEU A 60 36.32 -12.86 -7.26
CA LEU A 60 37.65 -13.28 -7.65
C LEU A 60 38.26 -14.07 -6.49
N ASN A 61 38.69 -15.31 -6.74
CA ASN A 61 39.40 -16.12 -5.75
C ASN A 61 40.74 -16.58 -6.33
N ALA A 62 41.84 -16.20 -5.69
CA ALA A 62 43.18 -16.53 -6.12
C ALA A 62 44.20 -16.53 -4.97
N ASN A 63 45.46 -16.87 -5.26
CA ASN A 63 46.57 -16.58 -4.37
C ASN A 63 46.86 -15.09 -4.37
N ASN A 64 47.21 -14.52 -5.52
CA ASN A 64 47.32 -13.07 -5.69
C ASN A 64 46.26 -12.54 -6.65
N ILE A 65 45.71 -11.36 -6.33
CA ILE A 65 44.85 -10.59 -7.23
C ILE A 65 45.56 -9.29 -7.57
N ASN A 66 45.91 -9.12 -8.84
CA ASN A 66 46.63 -7.96 -9.37
C ASN A 66 45.78 -7.23 -10.41
N LEU A 67 45.25 -6.05 -10.06
CA LEU A 67 44.42 -5.23 -10.94
C LEU A 67 45.21 -4.00 -11.37
N ASN A 68 45.49 -3.86 -12.67
CA ASN A 68 46.22 -2.71 -13.21
C ASN A 68 45.42 -2.04 -14.31
N ALA A 69 45.28 -0.71 -14.24
CA ALA A 69 44.61 0.08 -15.25
C ALA A 69 45.35 1.40 -15.47
N ASP A 70 45.43 1.90 -16.69
CA ASP A 70 46.07 3.20 -16.92
C ASP A 70 45.22 4.36 -16.36
N GLU A 71 43.89 4.23 -16.45
CA GLU A 71 42.94 5.24 -15.96
C GLU A 71 42.35 4.85 -14.60
N ASN A 72 41.29 4.04 -14.58
CA ASN A 72 40.55 3.76 -13.34
C ASN A 72 40.43 2.25 -13.09
N VAL A 73 40.60 1.85 -11.82
CA VAL A 73 40.07 0.57 -11.32
C VAL A 73 38.79 0.86 -10.53
N ILE A 74 37.70 0.24 -10.97
CA ILE A 74 36.37 0.39 -10.38
C ILE A 74 35.92 -0.98 -9.86
N VAL A 75 35.75 -1.11 -8.56
CA VAL A 75 35.17 -2.30 -7.93
C VAL A 75 33.86 -1.89 -7.29
N ASP A 76 32.74 -2.24 -7.93
CA ASP A 76 31.41 -1.75 -7.55
C ASP A 76 30.44 -2.90 -7.24
N ALA A 77 29.39 -2.58 -6.49
CA ALA A 77 28.23 -3.44 -6.29
C ALA A 77 27.17 -3.17 -7.37
N ASN A 78 26.56 -4.24 -7.88
CA ASN A 78 25.28 -4.18 -8.58
C ASN A 78 24.13 -4.36 -7.57
N HIS A 79 22.89 -4.40 -8.02
CA HIS A 79 21.74 -4.49 -7.13
C HIS A 79 20.71 -5.52 -7.59
N ASN A 80 20.26 -6.36 -6.67
CA ASN A 80 19.00 -7.08 -6.82
C ASN A 80 17.85 -6.08 -6.70
N VAL A 81 16.84 -6.19 -7.55
CA VAL A 81 15.67 -5.30 -7.55
C VAL A 81 14.40 -6.13 -7.46
N GLU A 82 13.66 -5.97 -6.37
CA GLU A 82 12.33 -6.53 -6.23
C GLU A 82 11.34 -5.38 -6.15
N ALA A 83 10.26 -5.42 -6.91
CA ALA A 83 9.17 -4.47 -6.75
C ALA A 83 7.84 -5.16 -7.00
N SER A 84 6.82 -4.79 -6.26
CA SER A 84 5.48 -5.29 -6.45
C SER A 84 4.45 -4.21 -6.20
N GLN A 85 3.38 -4.26 -6.98
CA GLN A 85 2.20 -3.45 -6.80
C GLN A 85 1.01 -4.38 -6.66
N SER A 86 0.26 -4.25 -5.57
CA SER A 86 -1.03 -4.89 -5.40
C SER A 86 -2.12 -3.82 -5.32
N PHE A 87 -3.19 -4.05 -6.08
CA PHE A 87 -4.35 -3.19 -6.14
C PHE A 87 -5.59 -4.03 -5.95
N THR A 88 -6.49 -3.61 -5.08
CA THR A 88 -7.81 -4.23 -4.90
C THR A 88 -8.87 -3.16 -4.81
N LYS A 89 -9.92 -3.31 -5.61
CA LYS A 89 -11.13 -2.51 -5.54
C LYS A 89 -12.31 -3.43 -5.32
N SER A 90 -13.14 -3.12 -4.33
CA SER A 90 -14.36 -3.87 -4.05
C SER A 90 -15.53 -2.95 -3.78
N SER A 91 -16.73 -3.41 -4.12
CA SER A 91 -17.96 -2.75 -3.74
C SER A 91 -19.04 -3.79 -3.41
N ARG A 92 -19.92 -3.44 -2.49
CA ARG A 92 -21.05 -4.29 -2.11
C ARG A 92 -22.27 -3.45 -1.75
N PHE A 93 -23.43 -3.97 -2.13
CA PHE A 93 -24.71 -3.54 -1.59
C PHE A 93 -25.13 -4.49 -0.47
N SER A 94 -25.70 -3.96 0.59
CA SER A 94 -26.18 -4.77 1.71
C SER A 94 -27.56 -4.34 2.16
N LEU A 95 -28.34 -5.29 2.68
CA LEU A 95 -29.66 -5.02 3.27
C LEU A 95 -29.56 -4.46 4.70
N LYS A 96 -28.34 -4.19 5.20
CA LYS A 96 -28.14 -3.59 6.52
C LYS A 96 -28.44 -2.09 6.41
N PRO A 97 -29.45 -1.56 7.14
CA PRO A 97 -29.84 -0.16 7.01
C PRO A 97 -28.68 0.82 7.23
N THR A 98 -27.78 0.52 8.16
CA THR A 98 -26.64 1.37 8.51
C THR A 98 -25.44 1.26 7.54
N SER A 99 -25.54 0.44 6.50
CA SER A 99 -24.48 0.23 5.50
C SER A 99 -25.03 -0.33 4.17
N LEU A 100 -25.90 0.43 3.52
CA LEU A 100 -26.53 0.03 2.26
C LEU A 100 -25.51 -0.17 1.13
N TYR A 101 -24.46 0.65 1.11
CA TYR A 101 -23.40 0.56 0.13
C TYR A 101 -22.04 0.75 0.80
N GLU A 102 -21.08 -0.07 0.40
CA GLU A 102 -19.68 0.09 0.77
C GLU A 102 -18.79 -0.09 -0.45
N SER A 103 -17.76 0.74 -0.57
CA SER A 103 -16.67 0.55 -1.51
C SER A 103 -15.32 0.65 -0.80
N ASN A 104 -14.40 -0.24 -1.13
CA ASN A 104 -13.03 -0.22 -0.63
C ASN A 104 -12.07 -0.21 -1.82
N LEU A 105 -11.01 0.58 -1.71
CA LEU A 105 -9.86 0.55 -2.59
C LEU A 105 -8.62 0.45 -1.73
N HIS A 106 -7.73 -0.45 -2.08
CA HIS A 106 -6.44 -0.65 -1.43
C HIS A 106 -5.37 -0.77 -2.51
N LEU A 107 -4.32 0.02 -2.40
CA LEU A 107 -3.13 0.00 -3.23
C LEU A 107 -1.95 -0.17 -2.29
N LEU A 108 -1.08 -1.13 -2.57
CA LEU A 108 0.18 -1.34 -1.88
C LEU A 108 1.27 -1.51 -2.94
N GLU A 109 2.21 -0.58 -2.94
CA GLU A 109 3.45 -0.66 -3.70
C GLU A 109 4.58 -0.88 -2.72
N LYS A 110 5.45 -1.82 -3.02
CA LYS A 110 6.68 -2.03 -2.26
C LYS A 110 7.80 -2.36 -3.22
N GLY A 111 9.02 -2.02 -2.83
CA GLY A 111 10.19 -2.51 -3.52
C GLY A 111 11.43 -2.40 -2.68
N ASP A 112 12.40 -3.21 -3.07
CA ASP A 112 13.68 -3.40 -2.44
C ASP A 112 14.75 -3.39 -3.53
N LYS A 113 15.81 -2.62 -3.30
CA LYS A 113 17.02 -2.60 -4.11
C LYS A 113 18.18 -2.94 -3.18
N ARG A 114 18.77 -4.11 -3.35
CA ARG A 114 19.80 -4.62 -2.43
C ARG A 114 21.12 -4.82 -3.14
N ALA A 115 22.16 -4.20 -2.60
CA ALA A 115 23.50 -4.27 -3.14
C ALA A 115 24.04 -5.71 -3.10
N VAL A 116 24.67 -6.12 -4.20
CA VAL A 116 25.40 -7.37 -4.34
C VAL A 116 26.86 -7.00 -4.53
N ALA A 117 27.64 -7.16 -3.47
CA ALA A 117 29.03 -6.73 -3.42
C ALA A 117 29.92 -7.43 -4.46
N SER A 118 31.03 -6.78 -4.81
CA SER A 118 32.17 -7.45 -5.44
C SER A 118 33.09 -7.99 -4.35
N ASN A 119 33.49 -9.26 -4.45
CA ASN A 119 34.34 -9.94 -3.48
C ASN A 119 35.67 -10.35 -4.12
N LEU A 120 36.78 -9.84 -3.60
CA LEU A 120 38.13 -10.17 -4.02
C LEU A 120 38.78 -10.91 -2.86
N ASN A 121 38.99 -12.22 -2.99
CA ASN A 121 39.57 -13.07 -1.96
C ASN A 121 40.94 -13.59 -2.42
N ALA A 122 41.99 -13.20 -1.70
CA ALA A 122 43.38 -13.57 -2.00
C ALA A 122 43.99 -14.36 -0.83
N ASN A 123 44.62 -15.51 -1.11
CA ASN A 123 45.42 -16.26 -0.12
C ASN A 123 46.78 -15.62 0.16
N GLU A 124 47.19 -14.67 -0.67
CA GLU A 124 48.37 -13.84 -0.47
C GLU A 124 47.94 -12.38 -0.52
N ASN A 125 48.25 -11.64 -1.59
CA ASN A 125 48.06 -10.19 -1.65
C ASN A 125 46.95 -9.78 -2.62
N ILE A 126 46.33 -8.64 -2.34
CA ILE A 126 45.52 -7.88 -3.31
C ILE A 126 46.29 -6.61 -3.65
N ASN A 127 46.64 -6.43 -4.92
CA ASN A 127 47.33 -5.26 -5.44
C ASN A 127 46.49 -4.57 -6.50
N ILE A 128 46.22 -3.27 -6.33
CA ILE A 128 45.47 -2.46 -7.28
C ILE A 128 46.29 -1.21 -7.63
N ASN A 129 46.57 -1.03 -8.92
CA ASN A 129 47.31 0.13 -9.44
C ASN A 129 46.51 0.82 -10.55
N ALA A 130 46.24 2.11 -10.40
CA ALA A 130 45.57 2.91 -11.42
C ALA A 130 45.83 4.41 -11.27
N SER A 131 45.39 5.25 -12.21
CA SER A 131 45.33 6.70 -11.94
C SER A 131 44.31 7.01 -10.84
N ASN A 132 43.15 6.35 -10.83
CA ASN A 132 42.19 6.43 -9.72
C ASN A 132 41.63 5.06 -9.35
N ILE A 133 41.35 4.86 -8.06
CA ILE A 133 40.71 3.64 -7.54
C ILE A 133 39.39 4.01 -6.87
N SER A 134 38.31 3.36 -7.28
CA SER A 134 36.98 3.50 -6.68
C SER A 134 36.48 2.14 -6.19
N LEU A 135 36.27 2.01 -4.89
CA LEU A 135 35.74 0.83 -4.22
C LEU A 135 34.38 1.18 -3.60
N LYS A 136 33.29 0.62 -4.14
CA LYS A 136 31.93 0.89 -3.67
C LYS A 136 31.14 -0.40 -3.47
N GLY A 137 30.71 -0.68 -2.25
CA GLY A 137 30.18 -2.00 -1.89
C GLY A 137 31.16 -3.13 -2.25
N ALA A 138 32.45 -2.91 -2.01
CA ALA A 138 33.51 -3.85 -2.34
C ALA A 138 34.02 -4.54 -1.07
N ASN A 139 34.28 -5.84 -1.15
CA ASN A 139 34.89 -6.64 -0.11
C ASN A 139 36.23 -7.17 -0.61
N LEU A 140 37.34 -6.68 -0.05
CA LEU A 140 38.69 -7.15 -0.34
C LEU A 140 39.17 -7.93 0.88
N ASN A 141 39.43 -9.23 0.73
CA ASN A 141 39.89 -10.10 1.79
C ASN A 141 41.24 -10.71 1.40
N SER A 142 42.28 -10.35 2.14
CA SER A 142 43.67 -10.74 1.88
C SER A 142 44.24 -11.49 3.08
N GLN A 143 44.89 -12.63 2.85
CA GLN A 143 45.62 -13.32 3.93
C GLN A 143 47.03 -12.76 4.17
N LYS A 144 47.48 -11.81 3.34
CA LYS A 144 48.63 -10.94 3.59
C LYS A 144 48.17 -9.49 3.46
N ASP A 145 48.68 -8.76 2.48
CA ASP A 145 48.51 -7.32 2.38
C ASP A 145 47.42 -6.93 1.36
N ILE A 146 46.83 -5.75 1.56
CA ILE A 146 46.04 -5.04 0.55
C ILE A 146 46.81 -3.77 0.18
N ASN A 147 47.21 -3.64 -1.08
CA ASN A 147 47.99 -2.52 -1.58
C ASN A 147 47.21 -1.78 -2.68
N LEU A 148 46.81 -0.53 -2.41
CA LEU A 148 46.16 0.34 -3.38
C LEU A 148 47.10 1.51 -3.72
N ASN A 149 47.51 1.65 -4.98
CA ASN A 149 48.36 2.75 -5.44
C ASN A 149 47.67 3.55 -6.55
N ALA A 150 47.44 4.84 -6.31
CA ALA A 150 46.79 5.72 -7.27
C ALA A 150 47.15 7.20 -7.12
N ASN A 151 46.60 8.08 -7.97
CA ASN A 151 46.57 9.51 -7.68
C ASN A 151 45.48 9.80 -6.63
N SER A 152 44.31 9.18 -6.76
CA SER A 152 43.21 9.28 -5.80
C SER A 152 42.58 7.92 -5.48
N ILE A 153 42.19 7.72 -4.22
CA ILE A 153 41.52 6.51 -3.74
C ILE A 153 40.19 6.90 -3.08
N GLU A 154 39.10 6.31 -3.55
CA GLU A 154 37.76 6.44 -2.97
C GLU A 154 37.24 5.07 -2.51
N ILE A 155 36.86 4.98 -1.24
CA ILE A 155 36.26 3.79 -0.62
C ILE A 155 34.94 4.20 0.02
N THR A 156 33.83 3.75 -0.54
CA THR A 156 32.49 4.19 -0.15
C THR A 156 31.56 3.02 0.12
N ASN A 157 30.56 3.24 0.97
CA ASN A 157 29.48 2.29 1.17
C ASN A 157 28.59 2.17 -0.09
N SER A 158 28.01 1.00 -0.31
CA SER A 158 26.82 0.87 -1.15
C SER A 158 25.56 1.14 -0.32
N ASN A 159 24.39 1.17 -0.97
CA ASN A 159 23.13 1.40 -0.29
C ASN A 159 22.12 0.30 -0.64
N ASP A 160 21.47 -0.23 0.39
CA ASP A 160 20.19 -0.91 0.22
C ASP A 160 19.06 0.11 0.36
N GLU A 161 18.12 0.07 -0.56
CA GLU A 161 16.96 0.96 -0.57
C GLU A 161 15.70 0.10 -0.47
N SER A 162 14.77 0.48 0.40
CA SER A 162 13.43 -0.10 0.44
C SER A 162 12.40 1.02 0.39
N TYR A 163 11.28 0.78 -0.27
CA TYR A 163 10.14 1.69 -0.23
C TYR A 163 8.84 0.92 -0.03
N ARG A 164 7.89 1.58 0.61
CA ARG A 164 6.53 1.07 0.82
C ARG A 164 5.55 2.23 0.74
N ASN A 165 4.66 2.18 -0.25
CA ASN A 165 3.60 3.13 -0.44
C ASN A 165 2.26 2.39 -0.31
N GLU A 166 1.39 2.87 0.57
CA GLU A 166 0.09 2.27 0.82
C GLU A 166 -0.99 3.34 0.76
N VAL A 167 -2.05 3.09 0.00
CA VAL A 167 -3.22 3.94 -0.09
C VAL A 167 -4.47 3.10 0.14
N SER A 168 -5.26 3.50 1.12
CA SER A 168 -6.58 2.91 1.38
C SER A 168 -7.66 3.98 1.27
N LYS A 169 -8.75 3.66 0.58
CA LYS A 169 -9.95 4.49 0.49
C LYS A 169 -11.16 3.64 0.81
N LYS A 170 -12.02 4.14 1.70
CA LYS A 170 -13.26 3.49 2.08
C LYS A 170 -14.39 4.49 1.97
N SER A 171 -15.44 4.11 1.26
CA SER A 171 -16.67 4.88 1.19
C SER A 171 -17.82 4.04 1.70
N LYS A 172 -18.73 4.65 2.43
CA LYS A 172 -19.90 3.99 3.01
C LYS A 172 -21.13 4.90 2.89
N ILE A 173 -22.26 4.32 2.52
CA ILE A 173 -23.56 4.98 2.58
C ILE A 173 -24.47 4.12 3.44
N GLY A 174 -25.14 4.73 4.41
CA GLY A 174 -26.12 4.08 5.26
C GLY A 174 -27.28 5.00 5.60
N LEU A 175 -28.42 4.41 5.91
CA LEU A 175 -29.54 5.09 6.56
C LEU A 175 -29.19 5.37 8.01
N ILE A 176 -29.66 6.51 8.47
CA ILE A 176 -29.55 6.90 9.86
C ILE A 176 -30.73 6.27 10.60
N SER A 177 -30.45 5.58 11.70
CA SER A 177 -31.50 4.96 12.51
C SER A 177 -32.43 6.04 13.05
N ILE A 178 -33.70 5.99 12.61
CA ILE A 178 -34.78 6.87 13.08
C ILE A 178 -34.94 6.77 14.61
N GLY A 179 -34.63 5.61 15.21
CA GLY A 179 -34.74 5.37 16.65
C GLY A 179 -33.76 6.17 17.53
N GLU A 180 -32.52 6.40 17.06
CA GLU A 180 -31.54 7.22 17.79
C GLU A 180 -31.84 8.72 17.65
N HIS A 181 -32.27 9.16 16.46
CA HIS A 181 -32.66 10.54 16.26
C HIS A 181 -34.01 10.91 16.89
N LEU A 182 -34.94 9.97 17.12
CA LEU A 182 -36.20 10.29 17.84
C LEU A 182 -35.96 10.79 19.27
N LYS A 183 -34.91 10.31 19.96
CA LYS A 183 -34.54 10.81 21.29
C LYS A 183 -34.08 12.27 21.21
N ASN A 184 -33.17 12.55 20.28
CA ASN A 184 -32.64 13.90 20.06
C ASN A 184 -33.71 14.87 19.52
N ILE A 185 -34.65 14.40 18.68
CA ILE A 185 -35.79 15.18 18.18
C ILE A 185 -36.75 15.50 19.34
N LYS A 186 -37.02 14.56 20.25
CA LYS A 186 -37.87 14.83 21.43
C LYS A 186 -37.27 15.91 22.33
N ASP A 187 -35.95 15.86 22.55
CA ASP A 187 -35.25 16.83 23.39
C ASP A 187 -35.07 18.19 22.68
N ASP A 188 -34.80 18.22 21.37
CA ASP A 188 -34.75 19.46 20.57
C ASP A 188 -36.14 20.12 20.47
N LEU A 189 -37.20 19.33 20.26
CA LEU A 189 -38.59 19.81 20.28
C LEU A 189 -38.97 20.35 21.66
N LYS A 190 -38.59 19.69 22.76
CA LYS A 190 -38.81 20.21 24.12
C LYS A 190 -38.09 21.53 24.34
N ARG A 191 -36.82 21.64 23.95
CA ARG A 191 -36.01 22.85 24.10
C ARG A 191 -36.56 24.01 23.27
N LYS A 192 -36.88 23.79 21.99
CA LYS A 192 -37.50 24.79 21.12
C LYS A 192 -38.88 25.21 21.62
N LEU A 193 -39.70 24.26 22.10
CA LEU A 193 -41.00 24.54 22.70
C LEU A 193 -40.87 25.38 23.98
N ASN A 194 -39.84 25.12 24.80
CA ASN A 194 -39.60 25.91 26.02
C ASN A 194 -39.13 27.35 25.69
N VAL A 195 -38.26 27.54 24.71
CA VAL A 195 -37.83 28.88 24.25
C VAL A 195 -39.00 29.70 23.69
N ILE A 196 -39.92 29.06 22.97
CA ILE A 196 -41.16 29.70 22.45
C ILE A 196 -42.15 30.05 23.58
N LYS A 197 -42.15 29.30 24.68
CA LYS A 197 -42.98 29.62 25.87
C LYS A 197 -42.45 30.82 26.66
N GLU A 198 -41.13 30.95 26.76
CA GLU A 198 -40.49 32.01 27.56
C GLU A 198 -40.29 33.31 26.78
N THR A 199 -40.21 33.25 25.45
CA THR A 199 -39.99 34.41 24.60
C THR A 199 -41.06 34.45 23.53
N LYS A 200 -41.88 35.52 23.48
CA LYS A 200 -42.79 35.85 22.35
C LYS A 200 -42.01 36.19 21.06
N ALA A 201 -40.86 35.54 20.84
CA ALA A 201 -39.96 35.80 19.74
C ALA A 201 -40.49 35.10 18.48
N ARG A 202 -40.87 35.91 17.49
CA ARG A 202 -40.98 35.48 16.09
C ARG A 202 -39.59 35.05 15.59
N THR A 203 -39.20 33.81 15.86
CA THR A 203 -38.01 33.23 15.23
C THR A 203 -38.41 32.68 13.85
N LYS A 204 -37.70 33.12 12.80
CA LYS A 204 -37.95 32.77 11.38
C LYS A 204 -37.52 31.35 10.99
N GLU A 205 -37.21 30.47 11.93
CA GLU A 205 -36.79 29.10 11.65
C GLU A 205 -37.86 28.08 12.04
N THR A 206 -38.93 27.99 11.24
CA THR A 206 -40.03 27.03 11.41
C THR A 206 -39.77 25.68 10.70
N SER A 207 -38.53 25.39 10.33
CA SER A 207 -38.17 24.17 9.60
C SER A 207 -37.52 23.11 10.48
N LEU A 208 -38.03 21.87 10.46
CA LEU A 208 -37.43 20.71 11.12
C LEU A 208 -36.61 19.90 10.10
N LYS A 209 -35.28 19.87 10.26
CA LYS A 209 -34.37 19.04 9.45
C LYS A 209 -34.17 17.68 10.11
N ILE A 210 -34.56 16.60 9.44
CA ILE A 210 -34.44 15.21 9.90
C ILE A 210 -33.39 14.51 9.03
N PRO A 211 -32.21 14.16 9.55
CA PRO A 211 -31.20 13.44 8.78
C PRO A 211 -31.67 11.99 8.55
N VAL A 212 -31.66 11.55 7.29
CA VAL A 212 -32.18 10.24 6.87
C VAL A 212 -31.10 9.30 6.32
N ALA A 213 -30.02 9.86 5.78
CA ALA A 213 -28.90 9.09 5.28
C ALA A 213 -27.57 9.77 5.60
N LYS A 214 -26.53 8.95 5.75
CA LYS A 214 -25.14 9.35 5.97
C LYS A 214 -24.26 8.72 4.91
N ALA A 215 -23.42 9.54 4.30
CA ALA A 215 -22.29 9.11 3.49
C ALA A 215 -21.00 9.43 4.27
N SER A 216 -20.04 8.50 4.24
CA SER A 216 -18.69 8.74 4.75
C SER A 216 -17.64 8.31 3.72
N LEU A 217 -16.54 9.05 3.69
CA LEU A 217 -15.35 8.76 2.92
C LEU A 217 -14.15 8.88 3.86
N ASP A 218 -13.38 7.80 3.96
CA ASP A 218 -12.13 7.75 4.71
C ASP A 218 -11.00 7.41 3.74
N GLN A 219 -9.97 8.23 3.67
CA GLN A 219 -8.78 8.00 2.86
C GLN A 219 -7.54 8.08 3.75
N LYS A 220 -6.70 7.04 3.70
CA LYS A 220 -5.41 7.00 4.38
C LYS A 220 -4.31 6.69 3.39
N SER A 221 -3.18 7.36 3.52
CA SER A 221 -1.97 7.07 2.76
C SER A 221 -0.75 7.07 3.65
N SER A 222 0.19 6.16 3.37
CA SER A 222 1.49 6.06 4.04
C SER A 222 2.56 5.86 3.00
N LYS A 223 3.64 6.65 3.06
CA LYS A 223 4.83 6.47 2.24
C LYS A 223 6.03 6.32 3.16
N GLU A 224 6.73 5.21 3.02
CA GLU A 224 7.88 4.86 3.83
C GLU A 224 9.07 4.59 2.91
N ASN A 225 10.23 5.14 3.26
CA ASN A 225 11.49 4.99 2.54
C ASN A 225 12.59 4.64 3.55
N TRP A 226 13.38 3.62 3.22
CA TRP A 226 14.57 3.22 3.97
C TRP A 226 15.78 3.27 3.05
N VAL A 227 16.88 3.79 3.55
CA VAL A 227 18.20 3.67 2.94
C VAL A 227 19.16 3.17 4.01
N ASN A 228 19.74 2.00 3.80
CA ASN A 228 20.73 1.41 4.69
C ASN A 228 22.07 1.41 3.99
N ALA A 229 23.04 2.07 4.61
CA ALA A 229 24.42 2.07 4.14
C ALA A 229 25.07 0.71 4.43
N ASN A 230 25.63 0.09 3.39
CA ASN A 230 26.37 -1.16 3.48
C ASN A 230 27.85 -0.88 3.20
N SER A 231 28.68 -1.00 4.23
CA SER A 231 30.10 -0.70 4.17
C SER A 231 30.84 -1.50 3.10
N SER A 232 31.78 -0.85 2.41
CA SER A 232 32.90 -1.59 1.80
C SER A 232 33.83 -2.08 2.89
N ASN A 233 34.42 -3.25 2.72
CA ASN A 233 35.27 -3.89 3.72
C ASN A 233 36.62 -4.27 3.10
N LEU A 234 37.70 -3.73 3.66
CA LEU A 234 39.06 -4.16 3.36
C LEU A 234 39.57 -4.90 4.60
N ASN A 235 39.83 -6.20 4.46
CA ASN A 235 40.31 -7.07 5.53
C ASN A 235 41.65 -7.70 5.12
N ALA A 236 42.72 -7.39 5.85
CA ALA A 236 44.06 -7.91 5.61
C ALA A 236 44.58 -8.61 6.87
N ASN A 237 45.21 -9.78 6.72
CA ASN A 237 45.93 -10.40 7.82
C ASN A 237 47.35 -9.84 8.00
N GLY A 238 47.87 -9.09 7.02
CA GLY A 238 49.05 -8.24 7.15
C GLY A 238 48.63 -6.77 7.22
N ASP A 239 49.17 -5.96 6.30
CA ASP A 239 48.93 -4.52 6.21
C ASP A 239 47.81 -4.14 5.22
N ILE A 240 47.16 -3.01 5.47
CA ILE A 240 46.40 -2.26 4.45
C ILE A 240 47.19 -1.00 4.10
N ASN A 241 47.69 -0.92 2.87
CA ASN A 241 48.47 0.19 2.35
C ASN A 241 47.67 0.97 1.30
N LEU A 242 47.22 2.18 1.65
CA LEU A 242 46.56 3.11 0.74
C LEU A 242 47.52 4.24 0.38
N ASN A 243 48.07 4.21 -0.84
CA ASN A 243 49.03 5.20 -1.34
C ASN A 243 48.39 6.01 -2.46
N ALA A 244 47.96 7.23 -2.14
CA ALA A 244 47.44 8.20 -3.10
C ALA A 244 48.42 9.38 -3.25
N LYS A 245 48.56 9.94 -4.44
CA LYS A 245 49.32 11.20 -4.62
C LYS A 245 48.57 12.41 -4.07
N ASP A 246 47.25 12.42 -4.23
CA ASP A 246 46.39 13.55 -3.91
C ASP A 246 45.49 13.20 -2.72
N ASP A 247 44.42 12.46 -2.93
CA ASP A 247 43.37 12.28 -1.93
C ASP A 247 43.06 10.81 -1.62
N ILE A 248 42.83 10.53 -0.34
CA ILE A 248 42.18 9.31 0.15
C ILE A 248 40.84 9.70 0.78
N ASN A 249 39.74 9.16 0.25
CA ASN A 249 38.40 9.40 0.75
C ASN A 249 37.77 8.07 1.18
N ILE A 250 37.44 7.94 2.47
CA ILE A 250 36.80 6.76 3.06
C ILE A 250 35.48 7.20 3.66
N VAL A 251 34.36 6.65 3.16
CA VAL A 251 33.01 6.98 3.63
C VAL A 251 32.26 5.70 3.99
N GLY A 252 31.80 5.61 5.24
CA GLY A 252 30.92 4.52 5.70
C GLY A 252 31.52 3.12 5.54
N SER A 253 32.85 2.98 5.52
CA SER A 253 33.57 1.76 5.15
C SER A 253 34.50 1.29 6.27
N ASN A 254 34.85 0.00 6.24
CA ASN A 254 35.67 -0.66 7.25
C ASN A 254 37.04 -1.05 6.68
N LEU A 255 38.10 -0.73 7.40
CA LEU A 255 39.48 -1.16 7.12
C LEU A 255 39.96 -1.93 8.35
N ASN A 256 40.27 -3.21 8.20
CA ASN A 256 40.72 -4.09 9.27
C ASN A 256 42.04 -4.76 8.86
N ALA A 257 43.13 -4.42 9.54
CA ALA A 257 44.45 -5.03 9.36
C ALA A 257 44.93 -5.64 10.69
N ASN A 258 45.64 -6.76 10.64
CA ASN A 258 46.26 -7.32 11.86
C ASN A 258 47.61 -6.65 12.19
N GLU A 259 48.29 -6.10 11.19
CA GLU A 259 49.55 -5.37 11.36
C GLU A 259 49.29 -3.85 11.39
N ALA A 260 49.27 -3.17 10.24
CA ALA A 260 49.04 -1.74 10.17
C ALA A 260 48.02 -1.33 9.09
N ILE A 261 47.41 -0.15 9.30
CA ILE A 261 46.63 0.56 8.28
C ILE A 261 47.39 1.85 7.95
N ASN A 262 48.01 1.88 6.77
CA ASN A 262 48.85 2.97 6.30
C ASN A 262 48.11 3.81 5.26
N LEU A 263 47.93 5.11 5.54
CA LEU A 263 47.30 6.08 4.64
C LEU A 263 48.34 7.15 4.25
N THR A 264 48.78 7.12 3.00
CA THR A 264 49.74 8.09 2.46
C THR A 264 49.08 8.93 1.37
N SER A 265 48.82 10.21 1.63
CA SER A 265 48.24 11.16 0.67
C SER A 265 48.50 12.61 1.05
N GLN A 266 48.19 13.56 0.16
CA GLN A 266 48.15 14.98 0.52
C GLN A 266 46.98 15.27 1.47
N ASN A 267 45.79 14.72 1.17
CA ASN A 267 44.63 14.81 2.05
C ASN A 267 43.98 13.45 2.29
N SER A 268 43.58 13.20 3.54
CA SER A 268 42.86 12.00 3.93
C SER A 268 41.55 12.39 4.63
N ASN A 269 40.41 11.99 4.06
CA ASN A 269 39.09 12.25 4.60
C ASN A 269 38.41 10.94 5.02
N ILE A 270 38.04 10.82 6.29
CA ILE A 270 37.31 9.67 6.82
C ILE A 270 35.97 10.16 7.37
N LYS A 271 34.88 9.67 6.79
CA LYS A 271 33.51 10.07 7.14
C LYS A 271 32.66 8.85 7.44
N HIS A 272 31.70 9.01 8.33
CA HIS A 272 30.67 7.99 8.55
C HIS A 272 29.58 8.10 7.48
N SER A 273 28.80 7.02 7.31
CA SER A 273 27.53 7.02 6.58
C SER A 273 26.38 6.90 7.57
N THR A 274 25.19 7.38 7.19
CA THR A 274 23.99 7.29 8.03
C THR A 274 22.90 6.50 7.32
N ASN A 275 22.19 5.68 8.10
CA ASN A 275 20.96 5.06 7.63
C ASN A 275 19.84 6.10 7.69
N LEU A 276 18.97 6.10 6.69
CA LEU A 276 17.82 6.99 6.60
C LEU A 276 16.53 6.20 6.69
N TYR A 277 15.62 6.68 7.54
CA TYR A 277 14.23 6.26 7.55
C TYR A 277 13.33 7.48 7.47
N ALA A 278 12.44 7.51 6.49
CA ALA A 278 11.45 8.56 6.33
C ALA A 278 10.05 7.95 6.21
N LYS A 279 9.08 8.55 6.89
CA LYS A 279 7.68 8.15 6.85
C LYS A 279 6.76 9.35 6.83
N ASP A 280 5.97 9.42 5.76
CA ASP A 280 4.90 10.41 5.60
C ASP A 280 3.54 9.72 5.67
N THR A 281 2.64 10.25 6.47
CA THR A 281 1.27 9.73 6.59
C THR A 281 0.25 10.85 6.41
N SER A 282 -0.88 10.53 5.80
CA SER A 282 -2.00 11.46 5.64
C SER A 282 -3.31 10.71 5.83
N SER A 283 -4.26 11.36 6.52
CA SER A 283 -5.62 10.89 6.68
C SER A 283 -6.60 11.99 6.29
N LYS A 284 -7.63 11.65 5.52
CA LYS A 284 -8.74 12.53 5.18
C LYS A 284 -10.04 11.81 5.47
N GLU A 285 -10.92 12.48 6.21
CA GLU A 285 -12.25 11.99 6.53
C GLU A 285 -13.27 13.05 6.09
N ALA A 286 -14.33 12.60 5.43
CA ALA A 286 -15.44 13.45 5.04
C ALA A 286 -16.75 12.73 5.34
N THR A 287 -17.70 13.46 5.92
CA THR A 287 -19.04 12.93 6.17
C THR A 287 -20.08 13.90 5.63
N GLY A 288 -21.05 13.37 4.90
CA GLY A 288 -22.21 14.10 4.40
C GLY A 288 -23.48 13.48 4.93
N THR A 289 -24.47 14.31 5.27
CA THR A 289 -25.78 13.86 5.71
C THR A 289 -26.85 14.41 4.78
N LEU A 290 -27.73 13.52 4.29
CA LEU A 290 -28.94 13.93 3.61
C LEU A 290 -30.03 14.10 4.66
N SER A 291 -30.69 15.26 4.66
CA SER A 291 -31.78 15.56 5.59
C SER A 291 -33.05 15.94 4.84
N ILE A 292 -34.19 15.49 5.35
CA ILE A 292 -35.51 15.95 4.91
C ILE A 292 -35.88 17.16 5.75
N THR A 293 -36.34 18.24 5.10
CA THR A 293 -36.79 19.44 5.80
C THR A 293 -38.30 19.51 5.77
N ALA A 294 -38.94 19.51 6.94
CA ALA A 294 -40.35 19.85 7.08
C ALA A 294 -40.45 21.35 7.39
N GLN A 295 -40.90 22.17 6.44
CA GLN A 295 -41.18 23.59 6.66
C GLN A 295 -42.61 23.75 7.19
N ASN A 296 -42.77 24.53 8.26
CA ASN A 296 -44.09 24.96 8.71
C ASN A 296 -44.27 26.45 8.35
N GLU A 297 -45.24 26.76 7.48
CA GLU A 297 -45.53 28.16 7.10
C GLU A 297 -46.56 28.86 7.98
N TYR A 298 -47.09 28.24 9.05
CA TYR A 298 -48.19 28.84 9.81
C TYR A 298 -47.86 29.09 11.28
N ALA A 299 -47.78 30.39 11.60
CA ALA A 299 -47.80 30.94 12.94
C ALA A 299 -49.17 30.73 13.59
N GLN A 300 -49.45 29.53 14.09
CA GLN A 300 -50.40 29.23 15.17
C GLN A 300 -50.19 27.76 15.60
N ILE A 301 -49.81 27.55 16.86
CA ILE A 301 -49.07 26.36 17.31
C ILE A 301 -49.97 25.13 17.56
N VAL A 302 -51.29 25.26 17.59
CA VAL A 302 -52.22 24.16 17.93
C VAL A 302 -52.51 23.22 16.73
N PRO A 303 -52.80 23.70 15.51
CA PRO A 303 -53.02 22.81 14.36
C PRO A 303 -51.76 22.04 13.93
N ALA A 304 -50.57 22.65 14.06
CA ALA A 304 -49.30 22.04 13.66
C ALA A 304 -48.90 20.83 14.52
N ALA A 305 -49.22 20.83 15.82
CA ALA A 305 -49.01 19.68 16.70
C ALA A 305 -49.96 18.52 16.36
N LEU A 306 -51.19 18.83 15.93
CA LEU A 306 -52.17 17.86 15.43
C LEU A 306 -51.73 17.27 14.08
N ALA A 307 -51.32 18.10 13.12
CA ALA A 307 -50.80 17.66 11.83
C ALA A 307 -49.52 16.82 11.95
N LEU A 308 -48.61 17.16 12.88
CA LEU A 308 -47.42 16.34 13.17
C LEU A 308 -47.80 15.01 13.83
N LYS A 309 -48.78 15.00 14.74
CA LYS A 309 -49.29 13.76 15.35
C LYS A 309 -49.96 12.87 14.31
N GLU A 310 -50.71 13.45 13.37
CA GLU A 310 -51.31 12.75 12.24
C GLU A 310 -50.25 12.26 11.26
N ALA A 311 -49.24 13.05 10.91
CA ALA A 311 -48.15 12.63 10.03
C ALA A 311 -47.31 11.50 10.66
N ILE A 312 -47.05 11.54 11.96
CA ILE A 312 -46.39 10.44 12.69
C ILE A 312 -47.29 9.20 12.76
N ALA A 313 -48.60 9.37 12.92
CA ALA A 313 -49.56 8.27 12.89
C ALA A 313 -49.69 7.65 11.50
N GLN A 314 -49.73 8.47 10.45
CA GLN A 314 -49.72 8.05 9.05
C GLN A 314 -48.40 7.35 8.71
N LEU A 315 -47.25 7.87 9.13
CA LEU A 315 -45.95 7.22 8.95
C LEU A 315 -45.87 5.87 9.69
N LYS A 316 -46.46 5.76 10.88
CA LYS A 316 -46.60 4.47 11.58
C LYS A 316 -47.58 3.52 10.88
N ARG A 317 -48.66 4.03 10.27
CA ARG A 317 -49.60 3.24 9.47
C ARG A 317 -48.94 2.75 8.18
N VAL A 318 -48.26 3.61 7.44
CA VAL A 318 -47.48 3.25 6.24
C VAL A 318 -46.40 2.21 6.57
N LYS A 319 -45.71 2.35 7.72
CA LYS A 319 -44.76 1.31 8.16
C LYS A 319 -45.45 -0.01 8.46
N LYS A 320 -46.62 0.02 9.10
CA LYS A 320 -47.42 -1.19 9.42
C LYS A 320 -48.02 -1.84 8.17
N GLU A 321 -48.48 -1.03 7.22
CA GLU A 321 -48.99 -1.47 5.91
C GLU A 321 -47.86 -2.06 5.07
N TYR A 322 -46.66 -1.48 5.09
CA TYR A 322 -45.46 -2.05 4.45
C TYR A 322 -45.02 -3.38 5.09
N ASP A 323 -45.10 -3.49 6.42
CA ASP A 323 -44.81 -4.75 7.12
C ASP A 323 -45.88 -5.83 6.83
N ASN A 324 -47.14 -5.44 6.61
CA ASN A 324 -48.21 -6.34 6.19
C ASN A 324 -48.07 -6.75 4.71
N TYR A 325 -47.78 -5.80 3.82
CA TYR A 325 -47.44 -6.03 2.41
C TYR A 325 -46.32 -7.07 2.26
N LYS A 326 -45.28 -6.97 3.09
CA LYS A 326 -44.17 -7.94 3.12
C LYS A 326 -44.61 -9.33 3.60
N LYS A 327 -45.58 -9.42 4.51
CA LYS A 327 -46.14 -10.70 4.98
C LYS A 327 -47.07 -11.35 3.96
N GLU A 328 -47.89 -10.56 3.27
CA GLU A 328 -48.79 -11.05 2.22
C GLU A 328 -48.00 -11.54 1.00
N LYS A 329 -46.98 -10.80 0.57
CA LYS A 329 -46.01 -11.28 -0.43
C LYS A 329 -45.40 -12.63 -0.05
N SER A 330 -44.95 -12.79 1.20
CA SER A 330 -44.34 -14.06 1.66
C SER A 330 -45.34 -15.23 1.68
N LYS A 331 -46.63 -14.97 1.94
CA LYS A 331 -47.68 -16.00 1.87
C LYS A 331 -47.99 -16.37 0.42
N LEU A 332 -47.99 -15.40 -0.48
CA LEU A 332 -48.22 -15.59 -1.91
C LEU A 332 -47.07 -16.38 -2.56
N GLU A 333 -45.83 -16.10 -2.16
CA GLU A 333 -44.64 -16.90 -2.54
C GLU A 333 -44.73 -18.36 -2.06
N ALA A 334 -45.27 -18.58 -0.84
CA ALA A 334 -45.49 -19.92 -0.30
C ALA A 334 -46.60 -20.67 -1.05
N SER A 335 -47.73 -20.02 -1.36
CA SER A 335 -48.80 -20.59 -2.18
C SER A 335 -48.33 -20.90 -3.61
N LEU A 336 -47.52 -20.04 -4.23
CA LEU A 336 -46.95 -20.32 -5.54
C LEU A 336 -46.03 -21.55 -5.51
N SER A 337 -45.27 -21.74 -4.44
CA SER A 337 -44.43 -22.92 -4.24
C SER A 337 -45.27 -24.20 -4.10
N ASP A 338 -46.37 -24.14 -3.35
CA ASP A 338 -47.28 -25.27 -3.13
C ASP A 338 -48.02 -25.66 -4.42
N ILE A 339 -48.58 -24.69 -5.16
CA ILE A 339 -49.27 -24.92 -6.44
C ILE A 339 -48.30 -25.51 -7.49
N LYS A 340 -47.06 -25.02 -7.57
CA LYS A 340 -46.02 -25.59 -8.44
C LYS A 340 -45.70 -27.04 -8.09
N GLN A 341 -45.75 -27.41 -6.82
CA GLN A 341 -45.49 -28.78 -6.36
C GLN A 341 -46.66 -29.71 -6.65
N ARG A 342 -47.90 -29.26 -6.44
CA ARG A 342 -49.14 -30.00 -6.74
C ARG A 342 -49.33 -30.22 -8.25
N TYR A 343 -49.01 -29.22 -9.08
CA TYR A 343 -48.96 -29.36 -10.54
C TYR A 343 -47.95 -30.43 -10.99
N ARG A 344 -46.73 -30.44 -10.41
CA ARG A 344 -45.71 -31.48 -10.70
C ARG A 344 -46.17 -32.89 -10.34
N ASN A 345 -47.03 -33.01 -9.33
CA ASN A 345 -47.62 -34.29 -8.89
C ASN A 345 -48.85 -34.71 -9.72
N LYS A 346 -49.23 -33.92 -10.75
CA LYS A 346 -50.39 -34.15 -11.64
C LYS A 346 -51.72 -34.32 -10.89
N GLU A 347 -51.90 -33.55 -9.82
CA GLU A 347 -53.12 -33.54 -9.04
C GLU A 347 -54.28 -32.99 -9.89
N VAL A 348 -55.41 -33.71 -9.93
CA VAL A 348 -56.54 -33.40 -10.83
C VAL A 348 -57.16 -32.04 -10.44
N GLY A 349 -57.24 -31.12 -11.40
CA GLY A 349 -57.84 -29.79 -11.22
C GLY A 349 -56.87 -28.66 -10.88
N ILE A 350 -55.55 -28.87 -11.03
CA ILE A 350 -54.53 -27.81 -10.97
C ILE A 350 -53.85 -27.71 -12.33
N ASP A 351 -54.03 -26.59 -13.02
CA ASP A 351 -53.50 -26.33 -14.37
C ASP A 351 -52.37 -25.31 -14.35
N TYR A 352 -51.58 -25.25 -15.43
CA TYR A 352 -50.43 -24.33 -15.51
C TYR A 352 -50.85 -22.85 -15.41
N SER A 353 -52.07 -22.52 -15.85
CA SER A 353 -52.66 -21.19 -15.72
C SER A 353 -52.75 -20.71 -14.27
N ASP A 354 -52.93 -21.61 -13.30
CA ASP A 354 -53.01 -21.27 -11.87
C ASP A 354 -51.63 -20.84 -11.33
N ILE A 355 -50.55 -21.30 -11.95
CA ILE A 355 -49.17 -20.88 -11.62
C ILE A 355 -48.89 -19.50 -12.23
N GLU A 356 -49.40 -19.24 -13.43
CA GLU A 356 -49.22 -18.00 -14.17
C GLU A 356 -49.94 -16.84 -13.47
N GLU A 357 -51.19 -17.02 -13.06
CA GLU A 357 -52.01 -16.01 -12.38
C GLU A 357 -51.37 -15.57 -11.04
N VAL A 358 -50.89 -16.51 -10.22
CA VAL A 358 -50.21 -16.16 -8.95
C VAL A 358 -48.82 -15.56 -9.18
N SER A 359 -48.17 -15.88 -10.31
CA SER A 359 -46.88 -15.29 -10.69
C SER A 359 -47.01 -13.86 -11.21
N GLU A 360 -48.05 -13.56 -11.99
CA GLU A 360 -48.38 -12.19 -12.45
C GLU A 360 -48.73 -11.29 -11.27
N ILE A 361 -49.54 -11.78 -10.33
CA ILE A 361 -49.85 -11.03 -9.11
C ILE A 361 -48.55 -10.75 -8.35
N LEU A 362 -47.60 -11.69 -8.24
CA LEU A 362 -46.30 -11.44 -7.60
C LEU A 362 -45.39 -10.45 -8.35
N GLU A 363 -45.56 -10.30 -9.67
CA GLU A 363 -44.86 -9.29 -10.46
C GLU A 363 -45.35 -7.87 -10.18
N GLU A 364 -46.64 -7.68 -9.87
CA GLU A 364 -47.13 -6.39 -9.37
C GLU A 364 -46.51 -6.00 -8.01
N TYR A 365 -45.98 -6.97 -7.23
CA TYR A 365 -45.23 -6.71 -6.00
C TYR A 365 -43.73 -6.39 -6.22
N ARG A 366 -43.30 -6.18 -7.47
CA ARG A 366 -41.89 -6.02 -7.89
C ARG A 366 -41.50 -4.58 -8.20
N ASP A 367 -42.46 -3.71 -8.52
CA ASP A 367 -42.32 -2.25 -8.62
C ASP A 367 -42.64 -1.55 -7.29
#